data_AF-A0A7V0Z9Z8-F1
#
_entry.id   AF-A0A7V0Z9Z8-F1
#
_cell.length_a   1.000
_cell.length_b   1.000
_cell.length_c   1.000
_cell.angle_alpha   90.00
_cell.angle_beta   90.00
_cell.angle_gamma   90.00
#
_symmetry.space_group_name_H-M   'P 1'
#
loop_
_entity.id
_entity.type
_entity.pdbx_description
1 polymer ?
#
loop_
_entity_poly.entity_id
_entity_poly.type
_entity_poly.pdbx_seq_one_letter_code
_entity_poly.pdbx_strand_id
1 'polypeptide(L)'
;MIESARSLFTDYTNATVAIGKIDELESDGDTIEGKLIEKIFTSNMDGFEKILLRDLVKQISQISDRAENVGDRIRIIVAKRSI
;
A
#
# COMPACT_ATOMS: atom_id res chain seq x y z
N MET A 1 -3.55 -10.44 -2.65
CA MET A 1 -2.14 -10.78 -2.37
C MET A 1 -1.84 -12.28 -2.39
N ILE A 2 -2.45 -13.10 -1.50
CA ILE A 2 -2.20 -14.56 -1.47
C ILE A 2 -2.57 -15.21 -2.81
N GLU A 3 -3.71 -14.86 -3.39
CA GLU A 3 -4.13 -15.36 -4.71
C GLU A 3 -3.17 -14.92 -5.80
N SER A 4 -2.80 -13.64 -5.85
CA SER A 4 -1.80 -13.10 -6.80
C SER A 4 -0.48 -13.87 -6.73
N ALA A 5 -0.01 -14.18 -5.52
CA ALA A 5 1.20 -14.96 -5.29
C ALA A 5 1.07 -16.43 -5.71
N ARG A 6 -0.13 -17.03 -5.65
CA ARG A 6 -0.37 -18.37 -6.20
C ARG A 6 -0.46 -18.36 -7.72
N SER A 7 -1.11 -17.35 -8.29
CA SER A 7 -1.28 -17.18 -9.74
C SER A 7 0.06 -17.01 -10.47
N LEU A 8 1.12 -16.53 -9.80
CA LEU A 8 2.49 -16.55 -10.32
C LEU A 8 2.96 -17.93 -10.84
N PHE A 9 2.34 -19.03 -10.43
CA PHE A 9 2.75 -20.37 -10.85
C PHE A 9 1.80 -21.00 -11.87
N THR A 10 0.69 -20.35 -12.19
CA THR A 10 -0.38 -20.91 -13.04
C THR A 10 -0.86 -19.97 -14.14
N ASP A 11 -0.96 -18.66 -13.86
CA ASP A 11 -1.47 -17.65 -14.78
C ASP A 11 -0.92 -16.25 -14.41
N TYR A 12 0.10 -15.84 -15.16
CA TYR A 12 0.79 -14.57 -14.95
C TYR A 12 -0.09 -13.33 -15.24
N THR A 13 -1.04 -13.46 -16.17
CA THR A 13 -1.94 -12.36 -16.55
C THR A 13 -2.92 -12.07 -15.42
N ASN A 14 -3.48 -13.12 -14.81
CA ASN A 14 -4.36 -12.96 -13.66
C ASN A 14 -3.63 -12.46 -12.40
N ALA A 15 -2.34 -12.78 -12.24
CA ALA A 15 -1.53 -12.22 -11.17
C ALA A 15 -1.46 -10.68 -11.26
N THR A 16 -1.30 -10.12 -12.48
CA THR A 16 -1.22 -8.66 -12.69
C THR A 16 -2.54 -7.92 -12.46
N VAL A 17 -3.69 -8.52 -12.79
CA VAL A 17 -5.00 -7.90 -12.55
C VAL A 17 -5.24 -7.70 -11.05
N ALA A 18 -4.93 -8.70 -10.24
CA ALA A 18 -5.10 -8.62 -8.80
C ALA A 18 -4.15 -7.59 -8.15
N ILE A 19 -2.97 -7.34 -8.74
CA ILE A 19 -2.05 -6.28 -8.30
C ILE A 19 -2.63 -4.90 -8.60
N GLY A 20 -3.24 -4.70 -9.78
CA GLY A 20 -3.87 -3.41 -10.10
C GLY A 20 -4.91 -2.99 -9.06
N LYS A 21 -5.65 -3.95 -8.47
CA LYS A 21 -6.58 -3.65 -7.38
C LYS A 21 -5.87 -3.25 -6.07
N ILE A 22 -4.69 -3.79 -5.82
CA ILE A 22 -3.86 -3.42 -4.66
C ILE A 22 -3.34 -1.98 -4.84
N ASP A 23 -2.89 -1.62 -6.04
CA ASP A 23 -2.43 -0.26 -6.34
C ASP A 23 -3.56 0.78 -6.12
N GLU A 24 -4.79 0.48 -6.56
CA GLU A 24 -5.94 1.37 -6.29
C GLU A 24 -6.18 1.58 -4.79
N LEU A 25 -6.12 0.51 -4.00
CA LEU A 25 -6.34 0.57 -2.55
C LEU A 25 -5.19 1.28 -1.82
N GLU A 26 -3.96 1.14 -2.31
CA GLU A 26 -2.79 1.85 -1.81
C GLU A 26 -2.94 3.36 -2.06
N SER A 27 -3.26 3.77 -3.29
CA SER A 27 -3.50 5.18 -3.63
C SER A 27 -4.64 5.82 -2.82
N ASP A 28 -5.71 5.07 -2.56
CA ASP A 28 -6.79 5.51 -1.67
C ASP A 28 -6.29 5.65 -0.22
N GLY A 29 -5.47 4.71 0.24
CA GLY A 29 -4.81 4.73 1.56
C GLY A 29 -3.91 5.94 1.75
N ASP A 30 -3.06 6.25 0.79
CA ASP A 30 -2.16 7.41 0.78
C ASP A 30 -2.93 8.74 0.83
N THR A 31 -4.04 8.81 0.09
CA THR A 31 -4.94 9.97 0.13
C THR A 31 -5.53 10.16 1.52
N ILE A 32 -5.90 9.07 2.20
CA ILE A 32 -6.44 9.10 3.57
C ILE A 32 -5.35 9.49 4.56
N GLU A 33 -4.13 8.93 4.45
CA GLU A 33 -2.98 9.31 5.27
C GLU A 33 -2.75 10.82 5.21
N GLY A 34 -2.62 11.38 4.00
CA GLY A 34 -2.35 12.80 3.81
C GLY A 34 -3.40 13.69 4.49
N LYS A 35 -4.69 13.37 4.29
CA LYS A 35 -5.81 14.09 4.92
C LYS A 35 -5.81 13.96 6.45
N LEU A 36 -5.44 12.80 6.99
CA LEU A 36 -5.36 12.60 8.44
C LEU A 36 -4.20 13.40 9.04
N ILE A 37 -3.03 13.38 8.40
CA ILE A 37 -1.87 14.16 8.84
C ILE A 37 -2.20 15.66 8.82
N GLU A 38 -2.85 16.16 7.77
CA GLU A 38 -3.31 17.56 7.70
C GLU A 38 -4.25 17.90 8.88
N LYS A 39 -5.26 17.06 9.14
CA LYS A 39 -6.19 17.23 10.26
C LYS A 39 -5.48 17.21 11.62
N ILE A 40 -4.49 16.36 11.80
CA ILE A 40 -3.69 16.27 13.03
C ILE A 40 -2.98 17.60 13.28
N PHE A 41 -2.27 18.12 12.27
CA PHE A 41 -1.49 19.34 12.46
C PHE A 41 -2.34 20.61 12.56
N THR A 42 -3.51 20.64 11.93
CA THR A 42 -4.49 21.75 12.02
C THR A 42 -5.36 21.71 13.27
N SER A 43 -5.36 20.61 14.04
CA SER A 43 -6.12 20.49 15.29
C SER A 43 -5.56 21.34 16.44
N ASN A 44 -6.33 21.50 17.51
CA ASN A 44 -5.92 22.19 18.74
C ASN A 44 -5.20 21.29 19.77
N MET A 45 -4.78 20.08 19.38
CA MET A 45 -4.04 19.17 20.27
C MET A 45 -2.66 19.71 20.64
N ASP A 46 -2.08 19.20 21.73
CA ASP A 46 -0.69 19.52 22.08
C ASP A 46 0.29 19.02 21.00
N GLY A 47 1.44 19.70 20.89
CA GLY A 47 2.47 19.37 19.91
C GLY A 47 2.99 17.94 20.03
N PHE A 48 3.15 17.42 21.25
CA PHE A 48 3.62 16.05 21.45
C PHE A 48 2.57 15.02 21.02
N GLU A 49 1.29 15.26 21.37
CA GLU A 49 0.18 14.41 20.97
C GLU A 49 0.02 14.34 19.44
N LYS A 50 0.21 15.48 18.75
CA LYS A 50 0.21 15.52 17.28
C LYS A 50 1.26 14.61 16.67
N ILE A 51 2.48 14.63 17.21
CA ILE A 51 3.57 13.79 16.71
C ILE A 51 3.26 12.30 16.92
N LEU A 52 2.80 11.92 18.12
CA LEU A 52 2.43 10.53 18.41
C LEU A 52 1.31 10.04 17.48
N LEU A 53 0.28 10.86 17.27
CA LEU A 53 -0.84 10.46 16.41
C LEU A 53 -0.43 10.39 14.93
N ARG A 54 0.43 11.31 14.47
CA ARG A 54 1.03 11.26 13.13
C ARG A 54 1.83 9.97 12.94
N ASP A 55 2.66 9.61 13.91
CA ASP A 55 3.49 8.41 13.85
C ASP A 55 2.64 7.13 13.83
N LEU A 56 1.54 7.10 14.59
CA LEU A 56 0.58 6.00 14.54
C LEU A 56 -0.06 5.87 13.16
N VAL A 57 -0.53 6.98 12.57
CA VAL A 57 -1.10 6.98 11.22
C VAL A 57 -0.10 6.42 10.20
N LYS A 58 1.16 6.85 10.27
CA LYS A 58 2.24 6.34 9.40
C LYS A 58 2.52 4.86 9.59
N GLN A 59 2.49 4.36 10.83
CA GLN A 59 2.69 2.93 11.08
C GLN A 59 1.56 2.08 10.50
N ILE A 60 0.33 2.62 10.48
CA ILE A 60 -0.81 1.95 9.85
C ILE A 60 -0.65 1.92 8.32
N SER A 61 -0.26 3.04 7.68
CA SER A 61 -0.07 3.09 6.23
C SER A 61 1.05 2.17 5.73
N GLN A 62 2.10 1.96 6.53
CA GLN A 62 3.16 0.98 6.24
C GLN A 62 2.63 -0.46 6.02
N ILE A 63 1.46 -0.83 6.52
CA ILE A 63 0.86 -2.13 6.23
C ILE A 63 0.45 -2.23 4.76
N SER A 64 -0.12 -1.15 4.21
CA SER A 64 -0.53 -1.05 2.80
C SER A 64 0.69 -1.02 1.88
N ASP A 65 1.69 -0.21 2.20
CA ASP A 65 2.96 -0.12 1.48
C ASP A 65 3.66 -1.49 1.37
N ARG A 66 3.66 -2.29 2.46
CA ARG A 66 4.18 -3.67 2.40
C ARG A 66 3.42 -4.57 1.43
N ALA A 67 2.13 -4.34 1.24
CA ALA A 67 1.34 -5.08 0.27
C ALA A 67 1.75 -4.66 -1.16
N GLU A 68 1.80 -3.37 -1.45
CA GLU A 68 2.26 -2.83 -2.74
C GLU A 68 3.65 -3.35 -3.13
N ASN A 69 4.62 -3.30 -2.20
CA ASN A 69 5.97 -3.83 -2.39
C ASN A 69 6.00 -5.32 -2.82
N VAL A 70 5.05 -6.12 -2.35
CA VAL A 70 4.90 -7.51 -2.80
C VAL A 70 4.35 -7.56 -4.24
N GLY A 71 3.37 -6.71 -4.55
CA GLY A 71 2.84 -6.53 -5.91
C GLY A 71 3.94 -6.16 -6.92
N ASP A 72 4.82 -5.23 -6.57
CA ASP A 72 5.95 -4.84 -7.42
C ASP A 72 6.90 -5.99 -7.73
N ARG A 73 7.21 -6.81 -6.72
CA ARG A 73 8.02 -8.02 -6.91
C ARG A 73 7.33 -9.01 -7.85
N ILE A 74 6.02 -9.19 -7.71
CA ILE A 74 5.24 -10.04 -8.62
C ILE A 74 5.32 -9.49 -10.05
N ARG A 75 5.16 -8.17 -10.26
CA ARG A 75 5.29 -7.52 -11.58
C ARG A 75 6.66 -7.80 -12.23
N ILE A 76 7.75 -7.65 -11.47
CA ILE A 76 9.10 -7.93 -11.96
C ILE A 76 9.26 -9.40 -12.38
N ILE A 77 8.73 -10.33 -11.59
CA ILE A 77 8.80 -11.77 -11.90
C ILE A 77 8.05 -12.08 -13.20
N VAL A 78 6.83 -11.54 -13.35
CA VAL A 78 6.03 -11.69 -14.57
C VAL A 78 6.80 -11.14 -15.78
N ALA A 79 7.30 -9.92 -15.69
CA ALA A 79 8.05 -9.29 -16.78
C ALA A 79 9.28 -10.11 -17.22
N LYS A 80 10.00 -10.71 -16.28
CA LYS A 80 11.16 -11.57 -16.58
C LYS A 80 10.81 -12.94 -17.18
N ARG A 81 9.61 -13.46 -16.92
CA ARG A 81 9.15 -14.77 -17.44
C ARG A 81 8.42 -14.67 -18.78
N SER A 82 7.98 -13.47 -19.15
CA SER A 82 7.33 -13.18 -20.42
C SER A 82 8.32 -12.85 -21.56
N ILE A 83 9.63 -12.88 -21.30
CA ILE A 83 10.72 -12.78 -22.27
C ILE A 83 11.29 -14.18 -22.49
#